data_AF-A0A7J2S7V2-F1
#
_entry.id   AF-A0A7J2S7V2-F1
#
_cell.length_a   1.000
_cell.length_b   1.000
_cell.length_c   1.000
_cell.angle_alpha   90.00
_cell.angle_beta   90.00
_cell.angle_gamma   90.00
#
_symmetry.space_group_name_H-M   'P 1'
#
loop_
_entity.id
_entity.type
_entity.pdbx_description
1 polymer ?
#
loop_
_entity_poly.entity_id
_entity_poly.type
_entity_poly.pdbx_seq_one_letter_code
_entity_poly.pdbx_strand_id
1 'polypeptide(L)'
;HSSSHNLVLNNAIYNVSEGISLVYSGNNKVINNTIRNVTSYGIESAYSPSQRNIINRNTIYNGTGIVIYSCSNNIISNNTIRDIRRGYFPMTPPRGAAGIWIGGGTNNYFFNNTITGSNETCDVYGVLLKYASNNIFSFTEIRNLRSTSNVYAFYSDENSKNNSIYNMTLASYPTTISFIYGNGIALKGVLEEETQSNGELLHIGKFINVTGVTVSSWINVTIHYTEQEIWMVNESSMKLYRYNETSGEWENVTFILNETHNYIKANLTKFSIYGIWGEIGVEEVNISLNKGWNLITIPVILNWKAEDLAVYINTIAHAIYGFDICDTIVMLDAFSQKHIGHPVGAGIPPGSINNFDIVHGVGYWIFVNQSITFNITGTIIKNITIDLQPGFNLLGWTHDNSTNASEVADEIENITMVVEWNNSLDDFITYLKELGAIDFVIARGDGFYVFLAGESEKWYGM
;
A
#
# COMPACT_ATOMS: atom_id res chain seq x y z
N HIS A 1 -31.38 37.00 14.85
CA HIS A 1 -30.06 37.47 15.33
C HIS A 1 -29.07 36.33 15.19
N SER A 2 -27.96 36.53 14.46
CA SER A 2 -26.84 35.58 14.46
C SER A 2 -25.86 35.95 15.59
N SER A 3 -25.32 34.93 16.25
CA SER A 3 -24.27 35.08 17.27
C SER A 3 -22.96 34.54 16.70
N SER A 4 -21.80 35.07 17.08
CA SER A 4 -20.46 34.60 16.69
C SER A 4 -19.67 34.17 17.93
N HIS A 5 -18.57 33.42 17.76
CA HIS A 5 -17.75 32.89 18.87
C HIS A 5 -18.46 31.84 19.74
N ASN A 6 -19.36 31.06 19.15
CA ASN A 6 -20.05 30.01 19.88
C ASN A 6 -19.20 28.72 19.93
N LEU A 7 -19.38 27.95 21.00
CA LEU A 7 -18.80 26.62 21.16
C LEU A 7 -19.93 25.59 21.21
N VAL A 8 -19.93 24.66 20.25
CA VAL A 8 -20.82 23.50 20.20
C VAL A 8 -19.96 22.25 20.34
N LEU A 9 -19.93 21.67 21.55
CA LEU A 9 -18.99 20.63 21.95
C LEU A 9 -19.72 19.43 22.53
N ASN A 10 -19.33 18.21 22.13
CA ASN A 10 -19.77 16.94 22.73
C ASN A 10 -21.29 16.70 22.71
N ASN A 11 -21.98 17.16 21.67
CA ASN A 11 -23.42 16.94 21.53
C ASN A 11 -23.73 15.66 20.73
N ALA A 12 -24.90 15.12 21.00
CA ALA A 12 -25.47 13.97 20.32
C ALA A 12 -26.81 14.38 19.70
N ILE A 13 -26.85 14.48 18.36
CA ILE A 13 -27.99 15.01 17.60
C ILE A 13 -28.55 13.89 16.72
N TYR A 14 -29.86 13.63 16.80
CA TYR A 14 -30.50 12.49 16.15
C TYR A 14 -31.85 12.85 15.55
N ASN A 15 -32.15 12.29 14.37
CA ASN A 15 -33.48 12.33 13.74
C ASN A 15 -34.02 13.76 13.57
N VAL A 16 -33.18 14.65 13.06
CA VAL A 16 -33.52 16.05 12.82
C VAL A 16 -33.51 16.37 11.33
N SER A 17 -34.16 17.46 10.94
CA SER A 17 -34.07 17.93 9.55
C SER A 17 -32.68 18.46 9.24
N GLU A 18 -32.12 19.28 10.13
CA GLU A 18 -30.84 19.96 10.02
C GLU A 18 -30.04 19.72 11.30
N GLY A 19 -28.77 19.34 11.18
CA GLY A 19 -27.91 19.09 12.35
C GLY A 19 -27.46 20.38 13.04
N ILE A 20 -26.27 20.89 12.67
CA ILE A 20 -25.71 22.13 13.21
C ILE A 20 -25.58 23.14 12.08
N SER A 21 -26.20 24.32 12.21
CA SER A 21 -26.16 25.37 11.20
C SER A 21 -25.49 26.65 11.74
N LEU A 22 -24.48 27.15 11.02
CA LEU A 22 -23.69 28.35 11.33
C LEU A 22 -23.96 29.45 10.29
N VAL A 23 -25.22 29.89 10.21
CA VAL A 23 -25.68 30.89 9.23
C VAL A 23 -25.38 32.31 9.72
N TYR A 24 -24.74 33.13 8.87
CA TYR A 24 -24.31 34.50 9.20
C TYR A 24 -23.49 34.60 10.50
N SER A 25 -22.68 33.58 10.81
CA SER A 25 -22.03 33.40 12.12
C SER A 25 -20.55 33.03 12.01
N GLY A 26 -19.64 33.81 12.61
CA GLY A 26 -18.19 33.59 12.49
C GLY A 26 -17.49 33.15 13.78
N ASN A 27 -16.25 32.66 13.65
CA ASN A 27 -15.36 32.28 14.75
C ASN A 27 -15.95 31.21 15.69
N ASN A 28 -16.83 30.35 15.19
CA ASN A 28 -17.43 29.27 15.97
C ASN A 28 -16.55 28.03 16.00
N LYS A 29 -16.74 27.21 17.03
CA LYS A 29 -16.11 25.91 17.18
C LYS A 29 -17.18 24.83 17.30
N VAL A 30 -17.23 23.93 16.35
CA VAL A 30 -18.11 22.75 16.35
C VAL A 30 -17.21 21.54 16.48
N ILE A 31 -17.12 20.99 17.69
CA ILE A 31 -16.10 20.01 18.06
C ILE A 31 -16.72 18.75 18.65
N ASN A 32 -16.27 17.58 18.21
CA ASN A 32 -16.60 16.28 18.82
C ASN A 32 -18.10 16.03 18.99
N ASN A 33 -18.91 16.46 18.02
CA ASN A 33 -20.34 16.17 18.00
C ASN A 33 -20.61 14.89 17.20
N THR A 34 -21.62 14.14 17.61
CA THR A 34 -22.16 13.01 16.88
C THR A 34 -23.53 13.37 16.33
N ILE A 35 -23.69 13.31 15.00
CA ILE A 35 -24.92 13.69 14.30
C ILE A 35 -25.37 12.48 13.49
N ARG A 36 -26.61 12.01 13.67
CA ARG A 36 -27.14 10.87 12.89
C ARG A 36 -28.55 11.11 12.36
N ASN A 37 -28.83 10.51 11.22
CA ASN A 37 -30.15 10.49 10.59
C ASN A 37 -30.67 11.92 10.35
N VAL A 38 -29.93 12.68 9.56
CA VAL A 38 -30.31 14.04 9.16
C VAL A 38 -30.86 14.02 7.75
N THR A 39 -32.01 14.66 7.53
CA THR A 39 -32.64 14.66 6.20
C THR A 39 -32.06 15.71 5.26
N SER A 40 -31.41 16.74 5.79
CA SER A 40 -30.77 17.81 5.04
C SER A 40 -29.25 17.68 5.12
N TYR A 41 -28.59 18.31 6.09
CA TYR A 41 -27.15 18.30 6.28
C TYR A 41 -26.77 18.03 7.73
N GLY A 42 -25.58 17.46 7.95
CA GLY A 42 -25.03 17.25 9.28
C GLY A 42 -24.52 18.56 9.87
N ILE A 43 -23.60 19.24 9.18
CA ILE A 43 -23.09 20.55 9.60
C ILE A 43 -23.06 21.50 8.41
N GLU A 44 -23.64 22.68 8.56
CA GLU A 44 -23.59 23.75 7.56
C GLU A 44 -22.89 24.99 8.10
N SER A 45 -22.04 25.60 7.28
CA SER A 45 -21.51 26.95 7.44
C SER A 45 -21.89 27.77 6.22
N ALA A 46 -22.76 28.77 6.39
CA ALA A 46 -23.39 29.45 5.26
C ALA A 46 -23.49 30.99 5.36
N TYR A 47 -23.45 31.62 4.19
CA TYR A 47 -23.75 33.03 3.93
C TYR A 47 -22.89 34.06 4.69
N SER A 48 -21.62 33.77 4.95
CA SER A 48 -20.73 34.76 5.55
C SER A 48 -19.33 34.71 4.93
N PRO A 49 -18.93 35.76 4.19
CA PRO A 49 -17.70 35.77 3.41
C PRO A 49 -16.41 35.83 4.26
N SER A 50 -16.49 35.82 5.59
CA SER A 50 -15.32 35.89 6.49
C SER A 50 -15.54 35.07 7.77
N GLN A 51 -15.64 33.74 7.64
CA GLN A 51 -15.84 32.84 8.79
C GLN A 51 -14.56 32.06 9.09
N ARG A 52 -14.00 32.26 10.28
CA ARG A 52 -12.95 31.41 10.85
C ARG A 52 -13.56 30.29 11.68
N ASN A 53 -14.58 29.61 11.16
CA ASN A 53 -15.21 28.51 11.89
C ASN A 53 -14.27 27.29 11.87
N ILE A 54 -14.26 26.57 12.99
CA ILE A 54 -13.52 25.32 13.15
C ILE A 54 -14.53 24.20 13.34
N ILE A 55 -14.60 23.30 12.36
CA ILE A 55 -15.42 22.09 12.40
C ILE A 55 -14.46 20.91 12.55
N ASN A 56 -14.36 20.38 13.77
CA ASN A 56 -13.30 19.43 14.11
C ASN A 56 -13.81 18.18 14.85
N ARG A 57 -13.31 17.00 14.47
CA ARG A 57 -13.60 15.73 15.19
C ARG A 57 -15.08 15.36 15.26
N ASN A 58 -15.92 15.84 14.35
CA ASN A 58 -17.33 15.48 14.34
C ASN A 58 -17.55 14.17 13.58
N THR A 59 -18.54 13.40 14.02
CA THR A 59 -19.01 12.19 13.33
C THR A 59 -20.41 12.42 12.80
N ILE A 60 -20.60 12.30 11.49
CA ILE A 60 -21.89 12.45 10.81
C ILE A 60 -22.26 11.11 10.18
N TYR A 61 -23.47 10.63 10.43
CA TYR A 61 -23.97 9.35 9.94
C TYR A 61 -25.33 9.51 9.26
N ASN A 62 -25.53 8.85 8.11
CA ASN A 62 -26.83 8.76 7.45
C ASN A 62 -27.43 10.15 7.14
N GLY A 63 -26.73 10.91 6.30
CA GLY A 63 -27.06 12.29 5.93
C GLY A 63 -26.08 12.86 4.90
N THR A 64 -26.36 14.04 4.35
CA THR A 64 -25.31 14.85 3.70
C THR A 64 -24.36 15.35 4.79
N GLY A 65 -23.05 15.27 4.56
CA GLY A 65 -22.06 15.51 5.61
C GLY A 65 -21.90 16.98 5.98
N ILE A 66 -20.85 17.61 5.45
CA ILE A 66 -20.48 18.99 5.77
C ILE A 66 -20.71 19.88 4.55
N VAL A 67 -21.45 20.97 4.76
CA VAL A 67 -21.79 21.97 3.75
C VAL A 67 -21.10 23.29 4.06
N ILE A 68 -20.33 23.80 3.10
CA ILE A 68 -19.75 25.15 3.13
C ILE A 68 -20.36 25.94 1.98
N TYR A 69 -21.19 26.93 2.30
CA TYR A 69 -21.93 27.68 1.28
C TYR A 69 -21.63 29.17 1.33
N SER A 70 -20.96 29.69 0.31
CA SER A 70 -20.56 31.10 0.21
C SER A 70 -19.78 31.60 1.44
N CYS A 71 -18.88 30.77 1.96
CA CYS A 71 -18.09 31.05 3.15
C CYS A 71 -16.58 30.83 2.91
N SER A 72 -15.77 31.60 3.64
CA SER A 72 -14.32 31.60 3.45
C SER A 72 -13.55 31.59 4.77
N ASN A 73 -12.36 31.00 4.76
CA ASN A 73 -11.40 30.91 5.87
C ASN A 73 -11.76 29.91 7.00
N ASN A 74 -12.53 28.86 6.68
CA ASN A 74 -12.89 27.84 7.66
C ASN A 74 -11.85 26.70 7.71
N ILE A 75 -11.76 26.05 8.86
CA ILE A 75 -10.95 24.83 9.07
C ILE A 75 -11.89 23.66 9.35
N ILE A 76 -11.87 22.67 8.48
CA ILE A 76 -12.66 21.45 8.57
C ILE A 76 -11.69 20.29 8.72
N SER A 77 -11.57 19.71 9.92
CA SER A 77 -10.53 18.72 10.18
C SER A 77 -10.93 17.53 11.04
N ASN A 78 -10.35 16.36 10.77
CA ASN A 78 -10.56 15.15 11.57
C ASN A 78 -12.04 14.73 11.66
N ASN A 79 -12.88 15.11 10.70
CA ASN A 79 -14.29 14.70 10.71
C ASN A 79 -14.46 13.35 10.01
N THR A 80 -15.42 12.57 10.49
CA THR A 80 -15.81 11.30 9.88
C THR A 80 -17.25 11.40 9.38
N ILE A 81 -17.43 11.24 8.07
CA ILE A 81 -18.73 11.23 7.41
C ILE A 81 -19.00 9.82 6.91
N ARG A 82 -20.12 9.23 7.35
CA ARG A 82 -20.49 7.85 7.10
C ARG A 82 -21.88 7.71 6.52
N ASP A 83 -22.03 6.80 5.55
CA ASP A 83 -23.29 6.44 4.92
C ASP A 83 -24.02 7.68 4.39
N ILE A 84 -23.41 8.32 3.40
CA ILE A 84 -23.92 9.56 2.80
C ILE A 84 -25.33 9.32 2.25
N ARG A 85 -26.24 10.23 2.59
CA ARG A 85 -27.61 10.28 2.06
C ARG A 85 -27.87 11.57 1.31
N ARG A 86 -28.78 11.49 0.34
CA ARG A 86 -29.31 12.67 -0.33
C ARG A 86 -29.89 13.66 0.68
N GLY A 87 -29.39 14.88 0.63
CA GLY A 87 -29.85 16.01 1.43
C GLY A 87 -30.33 17.17 0.58
N TYR A 88 -30.59 18.31 1.23
CA TYR A 88 -30.89 19.57 0.56
C TYR A 88 -29.60 20.33 0.25
N PHE A 89 -29.51 20.86 -0.97
CA PHE A 89 -28.42 21.73 -1.42
C PHE A 89 -29.00 23.10 -1.79
N PRO A 90 -28.55 24.21 -1.18
CA PRO A 90 -28.88 25.55 -1.66
C PRO A 90 -28.38 25.79 -3.10
N MET A 91 -29.29 26.21 -3.99
CA MET A 91 -29.15 26.39 -5.46
C MET A 91 -29.12 25.11 -6.29
N THR A 92 -29.61 25.17 -7.54
CA THR A 92 -29.70 24.08 -8.54
C THR A 92 -28.35 23.37 -8.76
N PRO A 93 -28.08 22.26 -8.05
CA PRO A 93 -26.91 21.43 -8.29
C PRO A 93 -27.32 20.28 -9.23
N PRO A 94 -26.39 19.44 -9.71
CA PRO A 94 -26.80 18.07 -10.04
C PRO A 94 -27.44 17.46 -8.78
N ARG A 95 -28.64 16.88 -8.91
CA ARG A 95 -29.34 16.21 -7.81
C ARG A 95 -28.45 15.08 -7.29
N GLY A 96 -28.00 15.13 -6.04
CA GLY A 96 -27.07 14.11 -5.53
C GLY A 96 -27.01 14.00 -4.01
N ALA A 97 -25.98 13.34 -3.52
CA ALA A 97 -25.63 13.22 -2.10
C ALA A 97 -24.14 13.53 -1.95
N ALA A 98 -23.73 14.28 -0.92
CA ALA A 98 -22.34 14.69 -0.77
C ALA A 98 -21.80 14.45 0.65
N GLY A 99 -20.55 13.99 0.73
CA GLY A 99 -19.82 13.93 1.99
C GLY A 99 -19.43 15.33 2.43
N ILE A 100 -18.65 16.02 1.59
CA ILE A 100 -18.33 17.43 1.74
C ILE A 100 -18.79 18.17 0.50
N TRP A 101 -19.55 19.25 0.68
CA TRP A 101 -19.94 20.12 -0.41
C TRP A 101 -19.48 21.55 -0.15
N ILE A 102 -18.91 22.17 -1.18
CA ILE A 102 -18.60 23.59 -1.20
C ILE A 102 -19.35 24.26 -2.36
N GLY A 103 -20.31 25.10 -2.01
CA GLY A 103 -21.12 25.88 -2.96
C GLY A 103 -20.78 27.36 -2.82
N GLY A 104 -19.83 27.83 -3.62
CA GLY A 104 -19.20 29.12 -3.38
C GLY A 104 -18.34 29.12 -2.12
N GLY A 105 -17.30 29.95 -2.09
CA GLY A 105 -16.41 30.06 -0.95
C GLY A 105 -14.95 29.87 -1.30
N THR A 106 -14.08 30.45 -0.48
CA THR A 106 -12.65 30.51 -0.76
C THR A 106 -11.78 30.33 0.48
N ASN A 107 -10.53 29.91 0.30
CA ASN A 107 -9.55 29.83 1.39
C ASN A 107 -10.00 28.94 2.56
N ASN A 108 -10.79 27.90 2.30
CA ASN A 108 -11.12 26.90 3.31
C ASN A 108 -10.07 25.78 3.31
N TYR A 109 -9.76 25.26 4.51
CA TYR A 109 -8.79 24.20 4.69
C TYR A 109 -9.45 22.94 5.23
N PHE A 110 -9.30 21.84 4.49
CA PHE A 110 -9.81 20.52 4.82
C PHE A 110 -8.65 19.58 5.12
N PHE A 111 -8.56 19.08 6.35
CA PHE A 111 -7.43 18.26 6.78
C PHE A 111 -7.88 16.98 7.48
N ASN A 112 -7.37 15.83 7.02
CA ASN A 112 -7.59 14.54 7.68
C ASN A 112 -9.09 14.20 7.85
N ASN A 113 -9.90 14.38 6.82
CA ASN A 113 -11.32 14.01 6.88
C ASN A 113 -11.54 12.66 6.20
N THR A 114 -12.35 11.81 6.82
CA THR A 114 -12.71 10.49 6.29
C THR A 114 -14.15 10.51 5.80
N ILE A 115 -14.37 10.09 4.57
CA ILE A 115 -15.68 10.01 3.92
C ILE A 115 -15.88 8.58 3.44
N THR A 116 -16.90 7.89 3.95
CA THR A 116 -17.11 6.50 3.59
C THR A 116 -18.55 6.06 3.59
N GLY A 117 -18.88 5.14 2.67
CA GLY A 117 -20.20 4.53 2.62
C GLY A 117 -21.23 5.45 1.99
N SER A 118 -21.98 4.90 1.04
CA SER A 118 -23.24 5.45 0.56
C SER A 118 -24.05 4.33 -0.07
N ASN A 119 -25.35 4.51 -0.17
CA ASN A 119 -26.20 3.61 -0.95
C ASN A 119 -27.40 4.39 -1.45
N GLU A 120 -27.17 5.14 -2.52
CA GLU A 120 -28.12 6.09 -3.09
C GLU A 120 -28.54 5.71 -4.50
N THR A 121 -29.63 6.30 -4.97
CA THR A 121 -30.09 6.16 -6.36
C THR A 121 -29.79 7.40 -7.20
N CYS A 122 -29.07 8.38 -6.64
CA CYS A 122 -28.67 9.63 -7.27
C CYS A 122 -27.15 9.76 -7.27
N ASP A 123 -26.60 10.77 -7.95
CA ASP A 123 -25.15 10.95 -7.97
C ASP A 123 -24.60 11.07 -6.55
N VAL A 124 -23.51 10.37 -6.25
CA VAL A 124 -22.82 10.46 -4.96
C VAL A 124 -21.46 11.11 -5.15
N TYR A 125 -21.17 12.07 -4.29
CA TYR A 125 -19.91 12.82 -4.26
C TYR A 125 -19.24 12.64 -2.90
N GLY A 126 -17.97 12.21 -2.88
CA GLY A 126 -17.15 12.33 -1.68
C GLY A 126 -16.94 13.81 -1.35
N VAL A 127 -16.30 14.52 -2.28
CA VAL A 127 -16.14 15.99 -2.26
C VAL A 127 -16.76 16.58 -3.53
N LEU A 128 -17.62 17.59 -3.36
CA LEU A 128 -18.25 18.33 -4.44
C LEU A 128 -17.89 19.83 -4.36
N LEU A 129 -17.27 20.37 -5.40
CA LEU A 129 -16.95 21.78 -5.54
C LEU A 129 -17.78 22.43 -6.66
N LYS A 130 -18.48 23.51 -6.30
CA LYS A 130 -19.24 24.36 -7.22
C LYS A 130 -18.92 25.82 -6.95
N TYR A 131 -18.43 26.55 -7.94
CA TYR A 131 -17.99 27.95 -7.79
C TYR A 131 -17.03 28.20 -6.61
N ALA A 132 -16.25 27.19 -6.21
CA ALA A 132 -15.41 27.21 -5.01
C ALA A 132 -13.93 27.33 -5.41
N SER A 133 -13.22 28.32 -4.87
CA SER A 133 -11.85 28.59 -5.32
C SER A 133 -10.84 28.75 -4.20
N ASN A 134 -9.56 28.46 -4.44
CA ASN A 134 -8.48 28.61 -3.44
C ASN A 134 -8.71 27.78 -2.15
N ASN A 135 -9.35 26.61 -2.25
CA ASN A 135 -9.50 25.70 -1.11
C ASN A 135 -8.39 24.64 -1.14
N ILE A 136 -8.00 24.16 0.03
CA ILE A 136 -6.96 23.15 0.18
C ILE A 136 -7.55 21.91 0.85
N PHE A 137 -7.33 20.75 0.24
CA PHE A 137 -7.63 19.44 0.81
C PHE A 137 -6.33 18.70 1.07
N SER A 138 -6.18 18.16 2.27
CA SER A 138 -4.99 17.42 2.67
C SER A 138 -5.38 16.19 3.47
N PHE A 139 -4.85 15.02 3.09
CA PHE A 139 -5.11 13.75 3.79
C PHE A 139 -6.60 13.40 3.87
N THR A 140 -7.37 13.70 2.83
CA THR A 140 -8.77 13.29 2.76
C THR A 140 -8.85 11.85 2.27
N GLU A 141 -9.53 10.98 3.01
CA GLU A 141 -9.73 9.58 2.65
C GLU A 141 -11.18 9.36 2.20
N ILE A 142 -11.38 8.77 1.01
CA ILE A 142 -12.71 8.56 0.42
C ILE A 142 -12.84 7.12 -0.06
N ARG A 143 -13.78 6.37 0.52
CA ARG A 143 -13.92 4.93 0.23
C ARG A 143 -15.34 4.38 0.29
N ASN A 144 -15.58 3.29 -0.42
CA ASN A 144 -16.83 2.52 -0.37
C ASN A 144 -18.09 3.35 -0.70
N LEU A 145 -17.95 4.32 -1.61
CA LEU A 145 -19.10 5.06 -2.12
C LEU A 145 -19.80 4.19 -3.17
N ARG A 146 -21.12 4.03 -3.03
CA ARG A 146 -21.97 3.28 -3.95
C ARG A 146 -23.22 4.07 -4.31
N SER A 147 -23.61 3.96 -5.57
CA SER A 147 -24.85 4.48 -6.11
C SER A 147 -25.29 3.65 -7.31
N THR A 148 -26.58 3.60 -7.59
CA THR A 148 -27.08 3.11 -8.89
C THR A 148 -26.94 4.16 -10.01
N SER A 149 -26.52 5.38 -9.66
CA SER A 149 -26.17 6.47 -10.57
C SER A 149 -24.64 6.70 -10.53
N ASN A 150 -24.16 7.91 -10.81
CA ASN A 150 -22.72 8.16 -10.84
C ASN A 150 -22.12 8.24 -9.44
N VAL A 151 -20.87 7.83 -9.31
CA VAL A 151 -20.09 7.94 -8.07
C VAL A 151 -18.79 8.65 -8.37
N TYR A 152 -18.52 9.72 -7.64
CA TYR A 152 -17.29 10.49 -7.71
C TYR A 152 -16.71 10.64 -6.32
N ALA A 153 -15.44 10.29 -6.15
CA ALA A 153 -14.75 10.62 -4.92
C ALA A 153 -14.49 12.13 -4.84
N PHE A 154 -14.12 12.75 -5.97
CA PHE A 154 -13.94 14.19 -6.08
C PHE A 154 -14.58 14.71 -7.36
N TYR A 155 -15.34 15.79 -7.25
CA TYR A 155 -15.91 16.50 -8.39
C TYR A 155 -15.69 18.00 -8.23
N SER A 156 -15.27 18.65 -9.31
CA SER A 156 -15.20 20.10 -9.41
C SER A 156 -15.75 20.58 -10.73
N ASP A 157 -16.62 21.59 -10.71
CA ASP A 157 -17.07 22.26 -11.94
C ASP A 157 -16.01 23.16 -12.57
N GLU A 158 -16.31 23.70 -13.76
CA GLU A 158 -15.39 24.58 -14.48
C GLU A 158 -15.15 25.95 -13.82
N ASN A 159 -16.02 26.32 -12.87
CA ASN A 159 -15.97 27.61 -12.18
C ASN A 159 -15.18 27.56 -10.86
N SER A 160 -14.85 26.37 -10.39
CA SER A 160 -14.05 26.14 -9.19
C SER A 160 -12.56 26.13 -9.55
N LYS A 161 -11.80 27.11 -9.05
CA LYS A 161 -10.43 27.39 -9.52
C LYS A 161 -9.40 27.36 -8.40
N ASN A 162 -8.16 27.05 -8.74
CA ASN A 162 -7.01 27.14 -7.82
C ASN A 162 -7.19 26.34 -6.53
N ASN A 163 -7.95 25.24 -6.57
CA ASN A 163 -8.02 24.33 -5.42
C ASN A 163 -6.81 23.38 -5.47
N SER A 164 -6.23 23.07 -4.32
CA SER A 164 -5.05 22.20 -4.22
C SER A 164 -5.37 20.98 -3.38
N ILE A 165 -5.07 19.80 -3.91
CA ILE A 165 -5.33 18.53 -3.26
C ILE A 165 -3.99 17.84 -2.98
N TYR A 166 -3.78 17.45 -1.73
CA TYR A 166 -2.57 16.79 -1.25
C TYR A 166 -2.94 15.48 -0.55
N ASN A 167 -2.30 14.38 -0.93
CA ASN A 167 -2.43 13.06 -0.33
C ASN A 167 -3.89 12.64 -0.09
N MET A 168 -4.75 12.79 -1.11
CA MET A 168 -6.11 12.28 -1.08
C MET A 168 -6.09 10.80 -1.46
N THR A 169 -6.72 9.95 -0.65
CA THR A 169 -6.80 8.50 -0.90
C THR A 169 -8.18 8.12 -1.41
N LEU A 170 -8.23 7.43 -2.56
CA LEU A 170 -9.45 6.93 -3.20
C LEU A 170 -9.49 5.39 -3.07
N ALA A 171 -10.66 4.78 -2.84
CA ALA A 171 -10.74 3.32 -2.66
C ALA A 171 -11.57 2.56 -3.70
N SER A 172 -10.92 1.58 -4.30
CA SER A 172 -11.30 0.16 -4.46
C SER A 172 -9.99 -0.63 -4.69
N TYR A 173 -9.07 -0.02 -5.44
CA TYR A 173 -7.64 0.00 -5.15
C TYR A 173 -7.27 1.26 -4.34
N PRO A 174 -6.68 1.18 -3.14
CA PRO A 174 -6.25 2.36 -2.40
C PRO A 174 -5.17 3.14 -3.13
N THR A 175 -5.58 4.21 -3.82
CA THR A 175 -4.67 5.09 -4.56
C THR A 175 -4.59 6.44 -3.88
N THR A 176 -3.39 6.78 -3.39
CA THR A 176 -3.11 8.09 -2.79
C THR A 176 -2.57 9.04 -3.86
N ILE A 177 -3.24 10.17 -4.05
CA ILE A 177 -2.92 11.14 -5.08
C ILE A 177 -2.80 12.57 -4.53
N SER A 178 -1.96 13.36 -5.16
CA SER A 178 -1.93 14.82 -5.02
C SER A 178 -2.11 15.46 -6.38
N PHE A 179 -2.90 16.53 -6.48
CA PHE A 179 -3.14 17.14 -7.78
C PHE A 179 -3.58 18.61 -7.70
N ILE A 180 -3.34 19.28 -8.83
CA ILE A 180 -4.00 20.51 -9.23
C ILE A 180 -4.70 20.25 -10.58
N TYR A 181 -5.71 21.04 -10.89
CA TYR A 181 -6.52 20.86 -12.09
C TYR A 181 -7.05 22.18 -12.60
N GLY A 182 -7.62 22.17 -13.80
CA GLY A 182 -8.31 23.31 -14.38
C GLY A 182 -9.52 22.90 -15.21
N ASN A 183 -10.44 23.85 -15.38
CA ASN A 183 -11.66 23.72 -16.18
C ASN A 183 -12.57 22.53 -15.78
N GLY A 184 -12.56 22.18 -14.49
CA GLY A 184 -13.41 21.16 -13.89
C GLY A 184 -12.96 19.72 -14.19
N ILE A 185 -13.07 18.85 -13.19
CA ILE A 185 -12.73 17.43 -13.30
C ILE A 185 -13.66 16.60 -12.41
N ALA A 186 -13.78 15.32 -12.73
CA ALA A 186 -14.33 14.32 -11.84
C ALA A 186 -13.34 13.16 -11.69
N LEU A 187 -13.26 12.60 -10.49
CA LEU A 187 -12.34 11.52 -10.13
C LEU A 187 -13.09 10.47 -9.33
N LYS A 188 -12.85 9.19 -9.63
CA LYS A 188 -13.26 8.06 -8.80
C LYS A 188 -12.14 7.02 -8.70
N GLY A 189 -12.19 6.22 -7.63
CA GLY A 189 -11.40 5.00 -7.56
C GLY A 189 -11.85 4.01 -8.63
N VAL A 190 -11.01 3.01 -8.89
CA VAL A 190 -11.27 1.98 -9.91
C VAL A 190 -11.46 0.64 -9.20
N LEU A 191 -12.55 -0.04 -9.51
CA LEU A 191 -12.86 -1.38 -9.02
C LEU A 191 -12.00 -2.42 -9.76
N GLU A 192 -11.79 -3.58 -9.13
CA GLU A 192 -11.00 -4.68 -9.72
C GLU A 192 -11.60 -5.13 -11.05
N GLU A 193 -12.92 -5.29 -11.11
CA GLU A 193 -13.66 -5.66 -12.31
C GLU A 193 -13.61 -4.60 -13.43
N GLU A 194 -13.24 -3.35 -13.14
CA GLU A 194 -13.06 -2.29 -14.14
C GLU A 194 -11.66 -2.33 -14.78
N THR A 195 -10.73 -3.11 -14.22
CA THR A 195 -9.35 -3.22 -14.75
C THR A 195 -9.22 -4.30 -15.82
N GLN A 196 -8.43 -4.00 -16.86
CA GLN A 196 -8.09 -4.94 -17.93
C GLN A 196 -6.60 -5.27 -17.85
N SER A 197 -6.20 -6.47 -18.29
CA SER A 197 -4.79 -6.85 -18.37
C SER A 197 -4.03 -5.97 -19.38
N ASN A 198 -2.72 -5.86 -19.19
CA ASN A 198 -1.83 -5.08 -20.06
C ASN A 198 -0.67 -5.96 -20.54
N GLY A 199 -1.00 -6.98 -21.34
CA GLY A 199 -0.03 -7.98 -21.78
C GLY A 199 0.60 -8.72 -20.60
N GLU A 200 1.93 -8.79 -20.59
CA GLU A 200 2.74 -9.46 -19.56
C GLU A 200 3.13 -8.53 -18.39
N LEU A 201 2.74 -7.24 -18.44
CA LEU A 201 3.06 -6.29 -17.39
C LEU A 201 2.20 -6.54 -16.14
N LEU A 202 2.79 -6.30 -14.97
CA LEU A 202 2.09 -6.35 -13.69
C LEU A 202 1.72 -4.94 -13.24
N HIS A 203 0.52 -4.78 -12.72
CA HIS A 203 0.11 -3.53 -12.07
C HIS A 203 0.46 -3.53 -10.59
N ILE A 204 0.78 -2.37 -10.04
CA ILE A 204 1.10 -2.20 -8.61
C ILE A 204 -0.15 -1.86 -7.75
N GLY A 205 -1.35 -2.13 -8.28
CA GLY A 205 -2.61 -1.83 -7.61
C GLY A 205 -2.87 -0.32 -7.43
N LYS A 206 -2.37 0.51 -8.35
CA LYS A 206 -2.57 1.96 -8.35
C LYS A 206 -3.35 2.39 -9.59
N PHE A 207 -4.63 2.69 -9.39
CA PHE A 207 -5.54 3.07 -10.45
C PHE A 207 -6.37 4.30 -10.08
N ILE A 208 -6.63 5.16 -11.06
CA ILE A 208 -7.58 6.28 -10.97
C ILE A 208 -8.42 6.34 -12.24
N ASN A 209 -9.70 6.66 -12.12
CA ASN A 209 -10.54 7.03 -13.25
C ASN A 209 -10.78 8.54 -13.19
N VAL A 210 -10.33 9.22 -14.23
CA VAL A 210 -10.49 10.67 -14.40
C VAL A 210 -11.51 10.92 -15.49
N THR A 211 -12.33 11.95 -15.32
CA THR A 211 -13.23 12.46 -16.36
C THR A 211 -13.10 13.98 -16.43
N GLY A 212 -13.01 14.52 -17.63
CA GLY A 212 -13.07 15.97 -17.85
C GLY A 212 -14.50 16.46 -17.77
N VAL A 213 -14.75 17.55 -17.02
CA VAL A 213 -16.07 18.20 -17.01
C VAL A 213 -16.26 19.05 -18.27
N THR A 214 -15.17 19.54 -18.86
CA THR A 214 -15.17 20.30 -20.10
C THR A 214 -14.12 19.76 -21.07
N VAL A 215 -14.19 20.20 -22.32
CA VAL A 215 -13.22 19.84 -23.37
C VAL A 215 -11.81 20.39 -23.11
N SER A 216 -11.68 21.41 -22.25
CA SER A 216 -10.41 22.03 -21.88
C SER A 216 -9.94 21.62 -20.48
N SER A 217 -10.59 20.64 -19.87
CA SER A 217 -10.19 20.07 -18.58
C SER A 217 -8.78 19.51 -18.64
N TRP A 218 -8.04 19.67 -17.54
CA TRP A 218 -6.72 19.07 -17.35
C TRP A 218 -6.46 18.79 -15.86
N ILE A 219 -5.56 17.86 -15.57
CA ILE A 219 -5.09 17.55 -14.22
C ILE A 219 -3.58 17.29 -14.23
N ASN A 220 -2.85 17.90 -13.29
CA ASN A 220 -1.47 17.55 -12.99
C ASN A 220 -1.47 16.72 -11.71
N VAL A 221 -1.35 15.41 -11.86
CA VAL A 221 -1.53 14.42 -10.80
C VAL A 221 -0.19 13.79 -10.43
N THR A 222 -0.01 13.54 -9.14
CA THR A 222 1.06 12.75 -8.55
C THR A 222 0.41 11.56 -7.85
N ILE A 223 0.77 10.34 -8.25
CA ILE A 223 0.28 9.08 -7.71
C ILE A 223 1.41 8.49 -6.87
N HIS A 224 1.14 8.25 -5.59
CA HIS A 224 2.11 7.75 -4.61
C HIS A 224 1.97 6.24 -4.41
N TYR A 225 3.09 5.57 -4.20
CA TYR A 225 3.19 4.14 -3.90
C TYR A 225 4.18 3.88 -2.75
N THR A 226 4.29 2.62 -2.33
CA THR A 226 5.17 2.14 -1.26
C THR A 226 5.99 0.94 -1.75
N GLU A 227 7.10 0.62 -1.08
CA GLU A 227 7.93 -0.55 -1.43
C GLU A 227 7.14 -1.86 -1.40
N GLN A 228 6.20 -1.97 -0.45
CA GLN A 228 5.35 -3.15 -0.31
C GLN A 228 4.42 -3.33 -1.51
N GLU A 229 4.09 -2.26 -2.24
CA GLU A 229 3.17 -2.31 -3.39
C GLU A 229 3.88 -2.67 -4.70
N ILE A 230 5.21 -2.55 -4.75
CA ILE A 230 6.04 -2.82 -5.93
C ILE A 230 6.88 -4.10 -5.77
N TRP A 231 6.54 -4.95 -4.81
CA TRP A 231 7.30 -6.14 -4.44
C TRP A 231 7.53 -7.15 -5.58
N MET A 232 6.72 -7.14 -6.66
CA MET A 232 6.93 -7.97 -7.86
C MET A 232 7.40 -7.21 -9.10
N VAL A 233 7.48 -5.89 -9.04
CA VAL A 233 7.67 -5.04 -10.22
C VAL A 233 9.06 -4.41 -10.16
N ASN A 234 9.80 -4.48 -11.26
CA ASN A 234 11.01 -3.68 -11.42
C ASN A 234 10.61 -2.21 -11.49
N GLU A 235 10.95 -1.44 -10.46
CA GLU A 235 10.52 -0.04 -10.33
C GLU A 235 10.95 0.82 -11.51
N SER A 236 12.18 0.66 -11.99
CA SER A 236 12.73 1.39 -13.13
C SER A 236 11.99 1.13 -14.45
N SER A 237 11.22 0.04 -14.53
CA SER A 237 10.38 -0.30 -15.68
C SER A 237 8.98 0.32 -15.62
N MET A 238 8.59 0.88 -14.46
CA MET A 238 7.24 1.36 -14.22
C MET A 238 6.87 2.52 -15.13
N LYS A 239 5.68 2.42 -15.72
CA LYS A 239 5.09 3.42 -16.60
C LYS A 239 3.64 3.70 -16.21
N LEU A 240 3.19 4.91 -16.53
CA LEU A 240 1.79 5.27 -16.44
C LEU A 240 1.09 4.96 -17.76
N TYR A 241 0.03 4.16 -17.70
CA TYR A 241 -0.80 3.84 -18.85
C TYR A 241 -2.19 4.44 -18.71
N ARG A 242 -2.80 4.78 -19.84
CA ARG A 242 -4.20 5.15 -19.97
C ARG A 242 -4.93 4.10 -20.77
N TYR A 243 -6.04 3.59 -20.26
CA TYR A 243 -6.89 2.69 -21.00
C TYR A 243 -7.63 3.44 -22.12
N ASN A 244 -7.49 3.00 -23.37
CA ASN A 244 -8.26 3.53 -24.50
C ASN A 244 -9.50 2.65 -24.70
N GLU A 245 -10.65 3.17 -24.27
CA GLU A 245 -11.94 2.46 -24.37
C GLU A 245 -12.38 2.17 -25.82
N THR A 246 -11.84 2.89 -26.81
CA THR A 246 -12.15 2.66 -28.23
C THR A 246 -11.38 1.48 -28.80
N SER A 247 -10.08 1.35 -28.47
CA SER A 247 -9.25 0.24 -28.94
C SER A 247 -9.30 -0.97 -28.02
N GLY A 248 -9.69 -0.78 -26.75
CA GLY A 248 -9.60 -1.81 -25.70
C GLY A 248 -8.19 -2.03 -25.18
N GLU A 249 -7.27 -1.09 -25.42
CA GLU A 249 -5.83 -1.26 -25.17
C GLU A 249 -5.28 -0.19 -24.24
N TRP A 250 -4.22 -0.53 -23.50
CA TRP A 250 -3.49 0.42 -22.67
C TRP A 250 -2.46 1.21 -23.48
N GLU A 251 -2.50 2.53 -23.38
CA GLU A 251 -1.57 3.43 -24.07
C GLU A 251 -0.62 4.11 -23.08
N ASN A 252 0.67 4.15 -23.40
CA ASN A 252 1.66 4.82 -22.58
C ASN A 252 1.40 6.34 -22.52
N VAL A 253 1.51 6.91 -21.32
CA VAL A 253 1.34 8.34 -21.06
C VAL A 253 2.71 8.95 -20.79
N THR A 254 2.90 10.24 -21.07
CA THR A 254 4.11 10.93 -20.62
C THR A 254 4.05 11.16 -19.11
N PHE A 255 5.07 10.72 -18.37
CA PHE A 255 5.15 10.83 -16.92
C PHE A 255 6.56 11.14 -16.44
N ILE A 256 6.69 11.41 -15.15
CA ILE A 256 7.94 11.50 -14.39
C ILE A 256 7.85 10.46 -13.27
N LEU A 257 8.77 9.49 -13.26
CA LEU A 257 8.95 8.54 -12.15
C LEU A 257 10.01 9.10 -11.20
N ASN A 258 9.75 9.00 -9.90
CA ASN A 258 10.70 9.35 -8.85
C ASN A 258 10.82 8.18 -7.87
N GLU A 259 11.83 7.35 -8.10
CA GLU A 259 12.12 6.13 -7.34
C GLU A 259 12.62 6.44 -5.91
N THR A 260 13.11 7.67 -5.66
CA THR A 260 13.56 8.06 -4.31
C THR A 260 12.40 8.45 -3.40
N HIS A 261 11.30 8.95 -3.98
CA HIS A 261 10.15 9.47 -3.24
C HIS A 261 8.86 8.70 -3.55
N ASN A 262 8.97 7.57 -4.24
CA ASN A 262 7.92 6.61 -4.54
C ASN A 262 6.67 7.23 -5.16
N TYR A 263 6.84 7.98 -6.27
CA TYR A 263 5.71 8.54 -7.00
C TYR A 263 5.88 8.57 -8.52
N ILE A 264 4.75 8.56 -9.21
CA ILE A 264 4.64 8.91 -10.64
C ILE A 264 3.82 10.20 -10.79
N LYS A 265 4.32 11.16 -11.57
CA LYS A 265 3.66 12.43 -11.85
C LYS A 265 3.37 12.60 -13.34
N ALA A 266 2.17 13.05 -13.69
CA ALA A 266 1.77 13.27 -15.08
C ALA A 266 0.80 14.45 -15.23
N ASN A 267 0.85 15.11 -16.40
CA ASN A 267 -0.13 16.09 -16.83
C ASN A 267 -1.08 15.44 -17.84
N LEU A 268 -2.36 15.35 -17.51
CA LEU A 268 -3.36 14.58 -18.24
C LEU A 268 -4.42 15.51 -18.82
N THR A 269 -4.66 15.37 -20.12
CA THR A 269 -5.65 16.14 -20.90
C THR A 269 -6.61 15.26 -21.69
N LYS A 270 -6.42 13.93 -21.67
CA LYS A 270 -7.25 12.95 -22.36
C LYS A 270 -7.67 11.87 -21.37
N PHE A 271 -8.89 11.93 -20.88
CA PHE A 271 -9.33 11.22 -19.67
C PHE A 271 -9.85 9.80 -19.91
N SER A 272 -9.59 8.93 -18.94
CA SER A 272 -10.04 7.54 -18.86
C SER A 272 -9.61 6.96 -17.50
N ILE A 273 -9.56 5.64 -17.40
CA ILE A 273 -8.80 4.89 -16.39
C ILE A 273 -7.30 5.02 -16.67
N TYR A 274 -6.54 5.26 -15.61
CA TYR A 274 -5.08 5.20 -15.59
C TYR A 274 -4.61 4.17 -14.58
N GLY A 275 -3.52 3.48 -14.91
CA GLY A 275 -2.88 2.49 -14.07
C GLY A 275 -1.37 2.57 -14.15
N ILE A 276 -0.69 2.20 -13.07
CA ILE A 276 0.76 2.05 -13.06
C ILE A 276 1.12 0.58 -13.26
N TRP A 277 1.93 0.33 -14.28
CA TRP A 277 2.34 -1.01 -14.70
C TRP A 277 3.85 -1.07 -14.90
N GLY A 278 4.45 -2.23 -14.66
CA GLY A 278 5.87 -2.48 -14.94
C GLY A 278 6.14 -3.95 -15.25
N GLU A 279 7.37 -4.22 -15.67
CA GLU A 279 7.89 -5.56 -15.91
C GLU A 279 8.13 -6.28 -14.58
N ILE A 280 8.04 -7.61 -14.60
CA ILE A 280 8.36 -8.43 -13.43
C ILE A 280 9.82 -8.20 -13.05
N GLY A 281 10.10 -7.88 -11.79
CA GLY A 281 11.46 -7.79 -11.26
C GLY A 281 12.04 -9.18 -11.05
N VAL A 282 12.43 -9.85 -12.14
CA VAL A 282 13.11 -11.16 -12.09
C VAL A 282 14.62 -10.97 -12.02
N GLU A 283 15.26 -11.80 -11.19
CA GLU A 283 16.70 -11.94 -11.14
C GLU A 283 17.12 -13.40 -11.24
N GLU A 284 18.29 -13.60 -11.83
CA GLU A 284 18.96 -14.89 -11.88
C GLU A 284 20.09 -14.88 -10.85
N VAL A 285 20.00 -15.77 -9.85
CA VAL A 285 20.98 -15.89 -8.78
C VAL A 285 21.72 -17.21 -8.91
N ASN A 286 23.04 -17.17 -8.82
CA ASN A 286 23.89 -18.34 -8.91
C ASN A 286 24.10 -18.93 -7.51
N ILE A 287 23.74 -20.20 -7.30
CA ILE A 287 23.92 -20.93 -6.05
C ILE A 287 24.92 -22.06 -6.29
N SER A 288 25.93 -22.14 -5.43
CA SER A 288 26.93 -23.20 -5.46
C SER A 288 26.83 -24.06 -4.20
N LEU A 289 26.69 -25.37 -4.40
CA LEU A 289 26.66 -26.38 -3.35
C LEU A 289 27.92 -27.22 -3.44
N ASN A 290 28.61 -27.39 -2.33
CA ASN A 290 29.72 -28.32 -2.19
C ASN A 290 29.21 -29.72 -1.87
N LYS A 291 29.95 -30.76 -2.26
CA LYS A 291 29.67 -32.12 -1.80
C LYS A 291 29.62 -32.15 -0.27
N GLY A 292 28.53 -32.70 0.28
CA GLY A 292 28.24 -32.74 1.70
C GLY A 292 27.08 -31.82 2.07
N TRP A 293 27.09 -31.36 3.32
CA TRP A 293 26.09 -30.42 3.84
C TRP A 293 26.41 -28.99 3.45
N ASN A 294 25.40 -28.26 3.00
CA ASN A 294 25.48 -26.84 2.69
C ASN A 294 24.39 -26.12 3.45
N LEU A 295 24.69 -24.91 3.94
CA LEU A 295 23.71 -24.05 4.58
C LEU A 295 23.44 -22.85 3.67
N ILE A 296 22.25 -22.78 3.08
CA ILE A 296 21.89 -21.76 2.10
C ILE A 296 20.54 -21.10 2.43
N THR A 297 20.20 -20.05 1.72
CA THR A 297 18.82 -19.58 1.55
C THR A 297 18.49 -19.44 0.07
N ILE A 298 17.21 -19.26 -0.25
CA ILE A 298 16.76 -18.96 -1.61
C ILE A 298 16.51 -17.45 -1.71
N PRO A 299 17.37 -16.70 -2.43
CA PRO A 299 17.36 -15.23 -2.42
C PRO A 299 16.42 -14.62 -3.48
N VAL A 300 15.40 -15.37 -3.88
CA VAL A 300 14.34 -14.97 -4.81
C VAL A 300 13.00 -15.55 -4.36
N ILE A 301 11.90 -14.87 -4.66
CA ILE A 301 10.55 -15.30 -4.31
C ILE A 301 10.14 -16.45 -5.23
N LEU A 302 9.82 -17.59 -4.61
CA LEU A 302 9.32 -18.79 -5.26
C LEU A 302 8.28 -19.46 -4.35
N ASN A 303 7.18 -19.94 -4.93
CA ASN A 303 6.19 -20.74 -4.20
C ASN A 303 6.60 -22.21 -4.18
N TRP A 304 7.82 -22.50 -3.73
CA TRP A 304 8.39 -23.85 -3.72
C TRP A 304 8.27 -24.49 -2.34
N LYS A 305 8.11 -25.81 -2.35
CA LYS A 305 8.33 -26.66 -1.20
C LYS A 305 9.72 -27.30 -1.27
N ALA A 306 10.12 -27.98 -0.20
CA ALA A 306 11.36 -28.73 -0.13
C ALA A 306 11.52 -29.71 -1.31
N GLU A 307 10.44 -30.43 -1.66
CA GLU A 307 10.44 -31.34 -2.82
C GLU A 307 10.76 -30.60 -4.13
N ASP A 308 10.16 -29.44 -4.37
CA ASP A 308 10.33 -28.68 -5.61
C ASP A 308 11.79 -28.22 -5.79
N LEU A 309 12.39 -27.72 -4.70
CA LEU A 309 13.80 -27.32 -4.69
C LEU A 309 14.72 -28.52 -4.96
N ALA A 310 14.43 -29.68 -4.36
CA ALA A 310 15.24 -30.87 -4.57
C ALA A 310 15.12 -31.44 -5.98
N VAL A 311 13.90 -31.48 -6.53
CA VAL A 311 13.63 -31.86 -7.93
C VAL A 311 14.34 -30.92 -8.89
N TYR A 312 14.36 -29.63 -8.60
CA TYR A 312 15.07 -28.64 -9.41
C TYR A 312 16.57 -28.92 -9.46
N ILE A 313 17.20 -29.07 -8.28
CA ILE A 313 18.62 -29.41 -8.17
C ILE A 313 18.92 -30.72 -8.90
N ASN A 314 18.11 -31.76 -8.67
CA ASN A 314 18.30 -33.07 -9.29
C ASN A 314 18.08 -33.05 -10.79
N THR A 315 17.16 -32.24 -11.32
CA THR A 315 16.96 -32.11 -12.77
C THR A 315 18.23 -31.57 -13.45
N ILE A 316 18.86 -30.56 -12.85
CA ILE A 316 20.10 -29.99 -13.37
C ILE A 316 21.25 -30.97 -13.19
N ALA A 317 21.36 -31.60 -12.03
CA ALA A 317 22.38 -32.59 -11.74
C ALA A 317 22.28 -33.79 -12.68
N HIS A 318 21.08 -34.27 -12.98
CA HIS A 318 20.86 -35.39 -13.89
C HIS A 318 21.29 -35.03 -15.32
N ALA A 319 21.08 -33.78 -15.76
CA ALA A 319 21.56 -33.31 -17.05
C ALA A 319 23.09 -33.25 -17.14
N ILE A 320 23.79 -33.00 -16.03
CA ILE A 320 25.26 -32.87 -15.98
C ILE A 320 25.95 -34.21 -15.70
N TYR A 321 25.47 -34.97 -14.72
CA TYR A 321 26.10 -36.17 -14.18
C TYR A 321 25.39 -37.47 -14.58
N GLY A 322 24.14 -37.40 -15.03
CA GLY A 322 23.32 -38.57 -15.38
C GLY A 322 22.66 -39.26 -14.18
N PHE A 323 22.68 -38.64 -13.00
CA PHE A 323 22.04 -39.15 -11.78
C PHE A 323 21.70 -38.01 -10.81
N ASP A 324 20.80 -38.29 -9.87
CA ASP A 324 20.34 -37.37 -8.84
C ASP A 324 21.38 -37.23 -7.72
N ILE A 325 21.57 -36.02 -7.18
CA ILE A 325 22.62 -35.71 -6.20
C ILE A 325 22.11 -35.16 -4.87
N CYS A 326 20.92 -34.57 -4.86
CA CYS A 326 20.28 -34.01 -3.67
C CYS A 326 19.48 -35.10 -2.96
N ASP A 327 19.91 -35.44 -1.74
CA ASP A 327 19.33 -36.53 -0.97
C ASP A 327 18.41 -36.02 0.15
N THR A 328 18.62 -34.81 0.68
CA THR A 328 17.85 -34.30 1.83
C THR A 328 17.91 -32.78 1.93
N ILE A 329 16.78 -32.15 2.24
CA ILE A 329 16.66 -30.75 2.63
C ILE A 329 16.14 -30.67 4.07
N VAL A 330 16.71 -29.81 4.90
CA VAL A 330 16.37 -29.69 6.32
C VAL A 330 16.12 -28.24 6.70
N MET A 331 15.00 -27.98 7.37
CA MET A 331 14.71 -26.70 8.02
C MET A 331 14.89 -26.81 9.54
N LEU A 332 15.05 -25.67 10.23
CA LEU A 332 14.88 -25.59 11.66
C LEU A 332 13.44 -25.13 11.99
N ASP A 333 12.69 -25.94 12.73
CA ASP A 333 11.51 -25.45 13.43
C ASP A 333 11.96 -24.74 14.71
N ALA A 334 12.03 -23.41 14.65
CA ALA A 334 12.48 -22.57 15.75
C ALA A 334 11.55 -22.63 16.97
N PHE A 335 10.28 -23.00 16.81
CA PHE A 335 9.39 -23.14 17.98
C PHE A 335 9.71 -24.41 18.77
N SER A 336 9.91 -25.53 18.09
CA SER A 336 10.25 -26.80 18.75
C SER A 336 11.74 -27.03 18.96
N GLN A 337 12.60 -26.14 18.42
CA GLN A 337 14.07 -26.25 18.41
C GLN A 337 14.53 -27.59 17.81
N LYS A 338 13.88 -28.03 16.73
CA LYS A 338 14.18 -29.29 16.05
C LYS A 338 14.39 -29.10 14.57
N HIS A 339 15.38 -29.82 14.05
CA HIS A 339 15.58 -29.95 12.61
C HIS A 339 14.56 -30.91 12.01
N ILE A 340 13.88 -30.47 10.97
CA ILE A 340 12.89 -31.24 10.23
C ILE A 340 13.44 -31.50 8.83
N GLY A 341 13.76 -32.77 8.56
CA GLY A 341 14.29 -33.20 7.27
C GLY A 341 13.20 -33.70 6.32
N HIS A 342 13.31 -33.29 5.07
CA HIS A 342 12.62 -33.82 3.91
C HIS A 342 13.62 -34.66 3.08
N PRO A 343 13.57 -36.00 3.18
CA PRO A 343 14.42 -36.88 2.38
C PRO A 343 13.90 -36.97 0.93
N VAL A 344 14.83 -37.06 -0.02
CA VAL A 344 14.61 -37.02 -1.47
C VAL A 344 15.34 -38.23 -2.08
N GLY A 345 14.70 -38.97 -3.00
CA GLY A 345 15.38 -40.05 -3.74
C GLY A 345 14.52 -41.28 -4.07
N ALA A 346 15.17 -42.25 -4.73
CA ALA A 346 14.53 -43.42 -5.31
C ALA A 346 13.85 -44.31 -4.26
N GLY A 347 12.51 -44.29 -4.25
CA GLY A 347 11.68 -45.14 -3.39
C GLY A 347 10.83 -44.37 -2.37
N ILE A 348 11.04 -43.06 -2.22
CA ILE A 348 10.17 -42.18 -1.44
C ILE A 348 9.23 -41.47 -2.42
N PRO A 349 7.89 -41.64 -2.32
CA PRO A 349 6.97 -40.91 -3.17
C PRO A 349 7.15 -39.39 -3.00
N PRO A 350 7.14 -38.59 -4.07
CA PRO A 350 7.25 -37.14 -3.96
C PRO A 350 6.25 -36.55 -2.97
N GLY A 351 6.72 -35.68 -2.07
CA GLY A 351 5.90 -34.99 -1.07
C GLY A 351 5.41 -35.85 0.11
N SER A 352 5.91 -37.08 0.27
CA SER A 352 5.34 -38.03 1.25
C SER A 352 5.80 -37.85 2.71
N ILE A 353 6.90 -37.13 2.98
CA ILE A 353 7.40 -36.88 4.33
C ILE A 353 7.87 -35.43 4.46
N ASN A 354 7.31 -34.68 5.42
CA ASN A 354 7.77 -33.34 5.82
C ASN A 354 8.03 -32.36 4.66
N ASN A 355 7.16 -32.32 3.65
CA ASN A 355 7.31 -31.40 2.53
C ASN A 355 6.90 -29.96 2.90
N PHE A 356 7.78 -29.28 3.62
CA PHE A 356 7.59 -27.92 4.13
C PHE A 356 7.80 -26.86 3.03
N ASP A 357 7.25 -25.66 3.26
CA ASP A 357 7.41 -24.53 2.36
C ASP A 357 8.81 -23.92 2.48
N ILE A 358 9.38 -23.49 1.34
CA ILE A 358 10.57 -22.65 1.31
C ILE A 358 10.11 -21.21 1.56
N VAL A 359 10.55 -20.62 2.66
CA VAL A 359 10.12 -19.33 3.18
C VAL A 359 11.25 -18.32 2.96
N HIS A 360 10.87 -17.14 2.47
CA HIS A 360 11.81 -16.06 2.18
C HIS A 360 12.57 -15.63 3.44
N GLY A 361 13.89 -15.48 3.33
CA GLY A 361 14.77 -15.09 4.44
C GLY A 361 15.05 -16.18 5.47
N VAL A 362 14.58 -17.42 5.26
CA VAL A 362 14.89 -18.57 6.13
C VAL A 362 16.05 -19.36 5.54
N GLY A 363 16.95 -19.86 6.38
CA GLY A 363 18.05 -20.74 5.96
C GLY A 363 17.63 -22.21 5.93
N TYR A 364 18.32 -23.00 5.11
CA TYR A 364 18.07 -24.42 4.87
C TYR A 364 19.37 -25.18 4.73
N TRP A 365 19.43 -26.36 5.33
CA TRP A 365 20.50 -27.31 5.06
C TRP A 365 20.14 -28.17 3.86
N ILE A 366 21.10 -28.36 2.97
CA ILE A 366 20.97 -29.23 1.80
C ILE A 366 22.16 -30.17 1.75
N PHE A 367 21.88 -31.47 1.71
CA PHE A 367 22.92 -32.47 1.48
C PHE A 367 22.96 -32.85 0.00
N VAL A 368 24.15 -32.72 -0.61
CA VAL A 368 24.41 -33.19 -1.97
C VAL A 368 25.61 -34.14 -2.03
N ASN A 369 25.50 -35.21 -2.81
CA ASN A 369 26.57 -36.22 -2.93
C ASN A 369 27.68 -35.84 -3.95
N GLN A 370 27.47 -34.76 -4.73
CA GLN A 370 28.42 -34.12 -5.63
C GLN A 370 28.28 -32.59 -5.55
N SER A 371 29.36 -31.85 -5.76
CA SER A 371 29.28 -30.39 -5.86
C SER A 371 28.54 -29.99 -7.14
N ILE A 372 27.71 -28.94 -7.08
CA ILE A 372 26.96 -28.41 -8.22
C ILE A 372 26.85 -26.89 -8.12
N THR A 373 26.80 -26.23 -9.28
CA THR A 373 26.40 -24.83 -9.38
C THR A 373 25.19 -24.74 -10.27
N PHE A 374 24.16 -24.02 -9.83
CA PHE A 374 22.95 -23.80 -10.62
C PHE A 374 22.48 -22.36 -10.48
N ASN A 375 21.71 -21.92 -11.48
CA ASN A 375 21.05 -20.64 -11.44
C ASN A 375 19.62 -20.84 -10.97
N ILE A 376 19.10 -19.91 -10.18
CA ILE A 376 17.70 -19.85 -9.81
C ILE A 376 17.14 -18.52 -10.27
N THR A 377 16.03 -18.55 -11.02
CA THR A 377 15.36 -17.35 -11.50
C THR A 377 14.07 -17.15 -10.74
N GLY A 378 13.90 -15.99 -10.13
CA GLY A 378 12.69 -15.64 -9.41
C GLY A 378 12.59 -14.14 -9.17
N THR A 379 11.55 -13.72 -8.47
CA THR A 379 11.35 -12.30 -8.18
C THR A 379 12.26 -11.83 -7.04
N ILE A 380 12.79 -10.61 -7.11
CA ILE A 380 13.66 -10.04 -6.06
C ILE A 380 12.92 -9.98 -4.72
N ILE A 381 13.58 -10.40 -3.63
CA ILE A 381 13.08 -10.24 -2.26
C ILE A 381 13.45 -8.84 -1.78
N LYS A 382 12.49 -7.91 -1.73
CA LYS A 382 12.70 -6.54 -1.23
C LYS A 382 12.62 -6.39 0.29
N ASN A 383 11.76 -7.18 0.95
CA ASN A 383 11.51 -7.08 2.39
C ASN A 383 11.39 -8.48 2.99
N ILE A 384 12.02 -8.71 4.14
CA ILE A 384 11.86 -9.91 4.96
C ILE A 384 11.11 -9.54 6.23
N THR A 385 10.31 -10.47 6.76
CA THR A 385 9.78 -10.35 8.11
C THR A 385 9.67 -11.75 8.70
N ILE A 386 10.52 -12.05 9.67
CA ILE A 386 10.58 -13.36 10.33
C ILE A 386 10.35 -13.19 11.82
N ASP A 387 9.41 -13.95 12.36
CA ASP A 387 9.14 -14.02 13.80
C ASP A 387 10.17 -14.97 14.45
N LEU A 388 11.12 -14.40 15.17
CA LEU A 388 12.16 -15.12 15.88
C LEU A 388 11.61 -15.75 17.17
N GLN A 389 12.09 -16.95 17.49
CA GLN A 389 11.77 -17.66 18.73
C GLN A 389 12.98 -17.66 19.68
N PRO A 390 12.76 -17.74 21.00
CA PRO A 390 13.85 -17.93 21.96
C PRO A 390 14.68 -19.16 21.61
N GLY A 391 16.01 -19.03 21.63
CA GLY A 391 16.93 -20.07 21.17
C GLY A 391 17.42 -19.85 19.75
N PHE A 392 17.70 -20.94 19.02
CA PHE A 392 18.22 -20.87 17.67
C PHE A 392 17.13 -20.52 16.65
N ASN A 393 17.46 -19.66 15.71
CA ASN A 393 16.70 -19.37 14.50
C ASN A 393 17.62 -19.55 13.31
N LEU A 394 17.10 -20.11 12.22
CA LEU A 394 17.87 -20.33 10.98
C LEU A 394 17.41 -19.32 9.94
N LEU A 395 18.26 -18.34 9.67
CA LEU A 395 17.99 -17.20 8.82
C LEU A 395 18.79 -17.31 7.52
N GLY A 396 18.42 -16.48 6.56
CA GLY A 396 18.99 -16.44 5.23
C GLY A 396 19.19 -15.01 4.75
N TRP A 397 20.35 -14.73 4.18
CA TRP A 397 20.65 -13.41 3.62
C TRP A 397 20.24 -13.33 2.15
N THR A 398 19.34 -12.41 1.81
CA THR A 398 18.79 -12.33 0.45
C THR A 398 19.21 -11.08 -0.33
N HIS A 399 19.89 -10.14 0.33
CA HIS A 399 20.30 -8.86 -0.26
C HIS A 399 21.56 -8.97 -1.10
N ASP A 400 21.68 -8.07 -2.08
CA ASP A 400 22.85 -7.98 -2.97
C ASP A 400 24.13 -7.56 -2.24
N ASN A 401 24.00 -6.65 -1.28
CA ASN A 401 25.11 -6.22 -0.47
C ASN A 401 25.35 -7.26 0.62
N SER A 402 26.59 -7.72 0.75
CA SER A 402 26.99 -8.52 1.90
C SER A 402 26.96 -7.70 3.19
N THR A 403 26.75 -8.38 4.30
CA THR A 403 26.84 -7.81 5.66
C THR A 403 27.89 -8.59 6.47
N ASN A 404 28.12 -8.19 7.72
CA ASN A 404 28.95 -8.92 8.66
C ASN A 404 28.11 -9.54 9.79
N ALA A 405 28.60 -10.62 10.39
CA ALA A 405 27.95 -11.25 11.53
C ALA A 405 27.73 -10.27 12.70
N SER A 406 28.64 -9.33 12.90
CA SER A 406 28.51 -8.25 13.89
C SER A 406 27.32 -7.32 13.60
N GLU A 407 27.11 -6.92 12.35
CA GLU A 407 26.02 -6.05 11.93
C GLU A 407 24.65 -6.73 12.15
N VAL A 408 24.54 -8.01 11.78
CA VAL A 408 23.33 -8.82 12.05
C VAL A 408 23.05 -8.93 13.56
N ALA A 409 24.09 -9.15 14.36
CA ALA A 409 23.94 -9.26 15.81
C ALA A 409 23.51 -7.94 16.47
N ASP A 410 23.90 -6.80 15.89
CA ASP A 410 23.54 -5.46 16.39
C ASP A 410 22.14 -5.02 15.93
N GLU A 411 21.60 -5.60 14.85
CA GLU A 411 20.25 -5.30 14.34
C GLU A 411 19.14 -5.70 15.33
N ILE A 412 19.35 -6.79 16.05
CA ILE A 412 18.37 -7.37 16.98
C ILE A 412 18.94 -7.30 18.40
N GLU A 413 18.22 -6.66 19.32
CA GLU A 413 18.74 -6.30 20.65
C GLU A 413 19.25 -7.52 21.43
N ASN A 414 18.47 -8.60 21.43
CA ASN A 414 18.71 -9.80 22.24
C ASN A 414 19.44 -10.95 21.52
N ILE A 415 20.06 -10.72 20.36
CA ILE A 415 20.94 -11.72 19.75
C ILE A 415 22.27 -11.77 20.49
N THR A 416 22.69 -12.96 20.91
CA THR A 416 23.98 -13.15 21.61
C THR A 416 25.04 -13.77 20.71
N MET A 417 24.64 -14.49 19.67
CA MET A 417 25.56 -15.14 18.74
C MET A 417 24.98 -15.31 17.34
N VAL A 418 25.88 -15.30 16.36
CA VAL A 418 25.64 -15.60 14.95
C VAL A 418 26.58 -16.72 14.53
N VAL A 419 26.09 -17.73 13.83
CA VAL A 419 26.88 -18.92 13.45
C VAL A 419 26.71 -19.22 11.97
N GLU A 420 27.81 -19.32 11.24
CA GLU A 420 27.82 -19.81 9.86
C GLU A 420 28.39 -21.23 9.77
N TRP A 421 28.04 -21.93 8.70
CA TRP A 421 28.65 -23.20 8.33
C TRP A 421 29.75 -22.97 7.29
N ASN A 422 31.00 -23.29 7.62
CA ASN A 422 32.11 -23.15 6.71
C ASN A 422 32.40 -24.46 5.98
N ASN A 423 31.91 -24.57 4.74
CA ASN A 423 32.13 -25.73 3.88
C ASN A 423 33.60 -26.11 3.65
N SER A 424 34.53 -25.16 3.70
CA SER A 424 35.96 -25.44 3.47
C SER A 424 36.63 -26.06 4.70
N LEU A 425 36.11 -25.76 5.89
CA LEU A 425 36.60 -26.28 7.16
C LEU A 425 35.80 -27.50 7.66
N ASP A 426 34.62 -27.73 7.09
CA ASP A 426 33.64 -28.73 7.58
C ASP A 426 33.30 -28.50 9.06
N ASP A 427 33.20 -27.22 9.45
CA ASP A 427 33.00 -26.78 10.83
C ASP A 427 32.22 -25.46 10.90
N PHE A 428 31.69 -25.17 12.08
CA PHE A 428 30.98 -23.93 12.38
C PHE A 428 31.94 -22.80 12.75
N ILE A 429 31.67 -21.61 12.22
CA ILE A 429 32.30 -20.36 12.66
C ILE A 429 31.27 -19.57 13.45
N THR A 430 31.64 -19.14 14.67
CA THR A 430 30.73 -18.47 15.60
C THR A 430 31.25 -17.08 15.94
N TYR A 431 30.40 -16.08 15.72
CA TYR A 431 30.56 -14.74 16.24
C TYR A 431 29.79 -14.62 17.57
N LEU A 432 30.46 -14.12 18.62
CA LEU A 432 29.87 -13.86 19.93
C LEU A 432 29.81 -12.36 20.19
N LYS A 433 28.61 -11.78 20.30
CA LYS A 433 28.37 -10.33 20.38
C LYS A 433 29.15 -9.64 21.50
N GLU A 434 29.22 -10.26 22.68
CA GLU A 434 29.92 -9.68 23.84
C GLU A 434 31.46 -9.77 23.74
N LEU A 435 31.99 -10.70 22.96
CA LEU A 435 33.44 -10.91 22.84
C LEU A 435 34.03 -10.21 21.61
N GLY A 436 33.21 -9.95 20.58
CA GLY A 436 33.63 -9.31 19.34
C GLY A 436 34.74 -10.07 18.59
N ALA A 437 34.94 -11.36 18.90
CA ALA A 437 35.99 -12.18 18.30
C ALA A 437 35.45 -12.93 17.08
N ILE A 438 36.20 -12.88 15.97
CA ILE A 438 35.92 -13.54 14.69
C ILE A 438 34.63 -13.04 14.04
N ASP A 439 34.77 -12.00 13.22
CA ASP A 439 33.69 -11.51 12.37
C ASP A 439 33.83 -12.10 10.96
N PHE A 440 32.71 -12.43 10.34
CA PHE A 440 32.66 -13.07 9.03
C PHE A 440 31.59 -12.42 8.16
N VAL A 441 31.82 -12.50 6.85
CA VAL A 441 30.96 -11.90 5.83
C VAL A 441 29.81 -12.86 5.54
N ILE A 442 28.59 -12.34 5.56
CA ILE A 442 27.38 -13.04 5.14
C ILE A 442 26.96 -12.45 3.79
N ALA A 443 26.96 -13.26 2.74
CA ALA A 443 26.65 -12.86 1.39
C ALA A 443 25.29 -13.39 0.91
N ARG A 444 24.83 -12.87 -0.23
CA ARG A 444 23.55 -13.27 -0.82
C ARG A 444 23.49 -14.78 -1.04
N GLY A 445 22.43 -15.41 -0.54
CA GLY A 445 22.22 -16.86 -0.64
C GLY A 445 22.80 -17.66 0.53
N ASP A 446 23.53 -17.03 1.45
CA ASP A 446 24.04 -17.71 2.65
C ASP A 446 22.92 -17.93 3.67
N GLY A 447 22.91 -19.12 4.27
CA GLY A 447 22.15 -19.39 5.48
C GLY A 447 23.04 -19.27 6.72
N PHE A 448 22.47 -18.85 7.84
CA PHE A 448 23.18 -18.71 9.10
C PHE A 448 22.24 -18.89 10.29
N TYR A 449 22.79 -19.25 11.44
CA TYR A 449 22.05 -19.29 12.69
C TYR A 449 22.20 -17.98 13.44
N VAL A 450 21.14 -17.60 14.15
CA VAL A 450 21.21 -16.63 15.24
C VAL A 450 20.63 -17.24 16.51
N PHE A 451 21.13 -16.81 17.66
CA PHE A 451 20.56 -17.21 18.95
C PHE A 451 19.97 -16.01 19.68
N LEU A 452 18.67 -16.09 19.95
CA LEU A 452 17.92 -15.07 20.64
C LEU A 452 17.81 -15.41 22.13
N ALA A 453 18.42 -14.59 22.98
CA ALA A 453 18.35 -14.72 24.43
C ALA A 453 17.20 -13.85 24.97
N GLY A 454 16.01 -14.40 25.13
CA GLY A 454 14.90 -13.65 25.70
C GLY A 454 13.54 -14.07 25.18
N GLU A 455 12.68 -13.09 24.95
CA GLU A 455 11.35 -13.28 24.34
C GLU A 455 11.43 -13.24 22.81
N SER A 456 10.37 -13.67 22.14
CA SER A 456 10.27 -13.63 20.67
C SER A 456 10.39 -12.20 20.14
N GLU A 457 11.08 -12.05 19.01
CA GLU A 457 11.30 -10.76 18.32
C GLU A 457 11.01 -10.87 16.82
N LYS A 458 11.07 -9.76 16.09
CA LYS A 458 10.95 -9.76 14.62
C LYS A 458 12.26 -9.32 13.99
N TRP A 459 12.70 -10.08 12.99
CA TRP A 459 13.78 -9.67 12.11
C TRP A 459 13.21 -9.16 10.80
N TYR A 460 13.73 -8.02 10.34
CA TYR A 460 13.29 -7.37 9.10
C TYR A 460 14.25 -7.59 7.93
N GLY A 461 15.42 -8.17 8.20
CA GLY A 461 16.45 -8.46 7.21
C GLY A 461 16.77 -7.23 6.40
N MET A 462 17.49 -6.26 6.98
CA MET A 462 17.90 -5.03 6.30
C MET A 462 19.33 -5.09 5.80
#